data_AF-A0A0J8J9B5-F1
#
_entry.id   AF-A0A0J8J9B5-F1
#
_cell.length_a   1.000
_cell.length_b   1.000
_cell.length_c   1.000
_cell.angle_alpha   90.00
_cell.angle_beta   90.00
_cell.angle_gamma   90.00
#
_symmetry.space_group_name_H-M   'P 1'
#
loop_
_entity.id
_entity.type
_entity.pdbx_description
1 polymer ?
#
loop_
_entity_poly.entity_id
_entity_poly.type
_entity_poly.pdbx_seq_one_letter_code
_entity_poly.pdbx_strand_id
1 'polypeptide(L)'
;MMPTLTDGNRVIINRFGSIERFDVVVFRENGTDYIKRVIGLPGDVVEYKQDTLYINGKKYDEPYLDDYKKKMKDGYLTEDYSTKELLPEGKVPSNAYFVLGDNRRASRDSRIIGPVSKTKMVGTAPVCYWPLADAKIID
;
A
#
# COMPACT_ATOMS: atom_id res chain seq x y z
N MET A 1 6.01 7.42 3.11
CA MET A 1 5.72 5.97 3.20
C MET A 1 6.64 5.35 4.24
N MET A 2 6.78 5.95 5.42
CA MET A 2 7.78 5.49 6.38
C MET A 2 7.39 4.11 6.95
N PRO A 3 8.35 3.19 7.17
CA PRO A 3 9.80 3.37 7.06
C PRO A 3 10.37 3.19 5.65
N THR A 4 9.60 2.61 4.73
CA THR A 4 10.04 2.29 3.36
C THR A 4 10.56 3.52 2.62
N LEU A 5 9.83 4.64 2.66
CA LEU A 5 10.28 5.93 2.12
C LEU A 5 9.98 7.09 3.08
N THR A 6 10.99 7.91 3.31
CA THR A 6 10.95 9.16 4.08
C THR A 6 10.79 10.37 3.14
N ASP A 7 10.49 11.53 3.72
CA ASP A 7 10.47 12.78 2.97
C ASP A 7 11.85 13.07 2.36
N GLY A 8 11.87 13.59 1.13
CA GLY A 8 13.10 13.85 0.37
C GLY A 8 13.69 12.65 -0.39
N ASN A 9 13.17 11.42 -0.20
CA ASN A 9 13.56 10.29 -1.04
C ASN A 9 13.18 10.52 -2.51
N ARG A 10 14.04 10.08 -3.44
CA ARG A 10 13.77 10.06 -4.88
C ARG A 10 13.76 8.64 -5.39
N VAL A 11 12.71 8.32 -6.14
CA VAL A 11 12.47 6.98 -6.68
C VAL A 11 12.52 6.97 -8.20
N ILE A 12 12.88 5.82 -8.77
CA ILE A 12 12.70 5.55 -10.20
C ILE A 12 11.27 5.05 -10.40
N ILE A 13 10.54 5.65 -11.35
CA ILE A 13 9.20 5.20 -11.70
C ILE A 13 9.28 4.33 -12.95
N ASN A 14 8.88 3.07 -12.82
CA ASN A 14 8.65 2.19 -13.95
C ASN A 14 7.19 2.33 -14.42
N ARG A 15 7.00 2.81 -15.65
CA ARG A 15 5.67 2.98 -16.28
C ARG A 15 5.23 1.77 -17.10
N PHE A 16 6.09 0.77 -17.23
CA PHE A 16 5.85 -0.41 -18.05
C PHE A 16 5.63 -1.64 -17.18
N GLY A 17 4.88 -2.60 -17.69
CA GLY A 17 4.57 -3.85 -17.00
C GLY A 17 3.27 -3.79 -16.19
N SER A 18 2.92 -4.94 -15.61
CA SER A 18 1.78 -5.07 -14.70
C SER A 18 2.13 -4.57 -13.30
N ILE A 19 1.13 -4.06 -12.60
CA ILE A 19 1.20 -3.79 -11.17
C ILE A 19 0.85 -5.07 -10.43
N GLU A 20 1.74 -5.50 -9.56
CA GLU A 20 1.60 -6.71 -8.76
C GLU A 20 1.29 -6.37 -7.29
N ARG A 21 0.93 -7.40 -6.54
CA ARG A 21 0.67 -7.26 -5.11
C ARG A 21 1.98 -6.90 -4.40
N PHE A 22 1.88 -5.98 -3.46
CA PHE A 22 2.99 -5.37 -2.72
C PHE A 22 3.86 -4.39 -3.48
N ASP A 23 3.62 -4.14 -4.77
CA ASP A 23 4.30 -3.04 -5.46
C ASP A 23 4.03 -1.71 -4.77
N VAL A 24 5.09 -0.91 -4.61
CA VAL A 24 4.94 0.51 -4.31
C VAL A 24 4.61 1.23 -5.60
N VAL A 25 3.49 1.94 -5.63
CA VAL A 25 2.95 2.61 -6.82
C VAL A 25 2.83 4.10 -6.60
N VAL A 26 3.01 4.85 -7.69
CA VAL A 26 2.69 6.27 -7.77
C VAL A 26 1.38 6.44 -8.54
N PHE A 27 0.43 7.20 -8.00
CA PHE A 27 -0.82 7.55 -8.67
C PHE A 27 -1.15 9.03 -8.47
N ARG A 28 -1.90 9.60 -9.42
CA ARG A 28 -2.26 11.01 -9.42
C ARG A 28 -3.73 11.22 -9.06
N GLU A 29 -3.97 12.07 -8.08
CA GLU A 29 -5.30 12.51 -7.65
C GLU A 29 -5.30 14.04 -7.51
N ASN A 30 -6.24 14.73 -8.16
CA ASN A 30 -6.37 16.19 -8.08
C ASN A 30 -5.04 16.94 -8.33
N GLY A 31 -4.28 16.51 -9.34
CA GLY A 31 -3.00 17.12 -9.70
C GLY A 31 -1.83 16.80 -8.75
N THR A 32 -2.06 16.03 -7.69
CA THR A 32 -1.05 15.64 -6.71
C THR A 32 -0.67 14.17 -6.89
N ASP A 33 0.63 13.88 -6.88
CA ASP A 33 1.15 12.51 -6.91
C ASP A 33 1.22 11.93 -5.49
N TYR A 34 0.70 10.72 -5.33
CA TYR A 34 0.71 9.96 -4.09
C TYR A 34 1.48 8.66 -4.31
N ILE A 35 2.22 8.26 -3.27
CA ILE A 35 2.93 6.99 -3.23
C ILE A 35 2.35 6.11 -2.12
N LYS A 36 1.99 4.88 -2.48
CA LYS A 36 1.35 3.86 -1.61
C LYS A 36 1.75 2.47 -2.07
N ARG A 37 1.56 1.47 -1.21
CA ARG A 37 1.79 0.06 -1.52
C ARG A 37 0.48 -0.61 -1.92
N VAL A 38 0.49 -1.41 -2.98
CA VAL A 38 -0.66 -2.19 -3.44
C VAL A 38 -0.84 -3.39 -2.51
N ILE A 39 -2.02 -3.51 -1.90
CA ILE A 39 -2.35 -4.64 -1.04
C ILE A 39 -3.40 -5.54 -1.71
N GLY A 40 -4.46 -4.94 -2.26
CA GLY A 40 -5.52 -5.67 -2.97
C GLY A 40 -5.48 -5.41 -4.47
N LEU A 41 -5.47 -6.49 -5.25
CA LEU A 41 -5.64 -6.48 -6.69
C LEU A 41 -7.14 -6.55 -7.07
N PRO A 42 -7.51 -6.24 -8.32
CA PRO A 42 -8.87 -6.44 -8.83
C PRO A 42 -9.49 -7.78 -8.41
N GLY A 43 -10.66 -7.71 -7.77
CA GLY A 43 -11.41 -8.88 -7.29
C GLY A 43 -11.00 -9.40 -5.91
N ASP A 44 -9.90 -8.90 -5.32
CA ASP A 44 -9.46 -9.34 -3.99
C ASP A 44 -10.44 -8.92 -2.90
N VAL A 45 -10.60 -9.78 -1.91
CA VAL A 45 -11.10 -9.43 -0.59
C VAL A 45 -9.90 -9.25 0.33
N VAL A 46 -9.74 -8.06 0.90
CA VAL A 46 -8.66 -7.73 1.84
C VAL A 46 -9.24 -7.63 3.24
N GLU A 47 -8.63 -8.31 4.20
CA GLU A 47 -9.07 -8.33 5.59
C GLU A 47 -7.86 -8.21 6.52
N TYR A 48 -8.00 -7.43 7.58
CA TYR A 48 -7.09 -7.41 8.71
C TYR A 48 -7.79 -7.93 9.95
N LYS A 49 -7.11 -8.84 10.65
CA LYS A 49 -7.50 -9.36 11.96
C LYS A 49 -6.28 -9.40 12.86
N GLN A 50 -6.31 -8.67 13.97
CA GLN A 50 -5.22 -8.54 14.93
C GLN A 50 -3.88 -8.22 14.24
N ASP A 51 -3.87 -7.18 13.40
CA ASP A 51 -2.70 -6.73 12.60
C ASP A 51 -2.12 -7.77 11.62
N THR A 52 -2.90 -8.80 11.31
CA THR A 52 -2.54 -9.83 10.32
C THR A 52 -3.35 -9.64 9.05
N LEU A 53 -2.63 -9.54 7.92
CA LEU A 53 -3.21 -9.40 6.60
C LEU A 53 -3.71 -10.75 6.05
N TYR A 54 -4.95 -10.77 5.59
CA TYR A 54 -5.54 -11.85 4.82
C TYR A 54 -6.04 -11.32 3.48
N ILE A 55 -5.71 -12.01 2.39
CA ILE A 55 -6.21 -11.71 1.05
C ILE A 55 -6.85 -12.97 0.50
N ASN A 56 -8.15 -12.88 0.20
CA ASN A 56 -8.99 -14.02 -0.19
C ASN A 56 -8.88 -15.19 0.82
N GLY A 57 -8.79 -14.86 2.12
CA GLY A 57 -8.65 -15.82 3.22
C GLY A 57 -7.24 -16.40 3.42
N LYS A 58 -6.29 -16.12 2.51
CA LYS A 58 -4.88 -16.53 2.68
C LYS A 58 -4.13 -15.48 3.49
N LYS A 59 -3.42 -15.91 4.54
CA LYS A 59 -2.52 -15.06 5.33
C LYS A 59 -1.32 -14.60 4.50
N TYR A 60 -0.92 -13.35 4.68
CA TYR A 60 0.32 -12.77 4.12
C TYR A 60 1.15 -12.14 5.23
N ASP A 61 2.47 -12.29 5.11
CA ASP A 61 3.43 -11.58 5.95
C ASP A 61 3.76 -10.22 5.32
N GLU A 62 4.07 -9.24 6.16
CA GLU A 62 4.40 -7.88 5.74
C GLU A 62 5.73 -7.41 6.36
N PRO A 63 6.87 -7.97 5.94
CA PRO A 63 8.18 -7.68 6.55
C PRO A 63 8.54 -6.18 6.54
N TYR A 64 8.06 -5.43 5.55
CA TYR A 64 8.24 -3.98 5.46
C TYR A 64 7.59 -3.17 6.62
N LEU A 65 6.81 -3.83 7.49
CA LEU A 65 6.23 -3.24 8.69
C LEU A 65 6.84 -3.75 9.99
N ASP A 66 7.75 -4.73 9.97
CA ASP A 66 8.24 -5.39 11.18
C ASP A 66 8.79 -4.39 12.21
N ASP A 67 9.57 -3.42 11.74
CA ASP A 67 10.13 -2.38 12.59
C ASP A 67 9.07 -1.48 13.21
N TYR A 68 7.97 -1.24 12.50
CA TYR A 68 6.85 -0.46 13.02
C TYR A 68 6.09 -1.27 14.04
N LYS A 69 5.75 -2.53 13.73
CA LYS A 69 5.08 -3.46 14.65
C LYS A 69 5.88 -3.65 15.94
N LYS A 70 7.21 -3.80 15.88
CA LYS A 70 8.08 -3.90 17.07
C LYS A 70 8.09 -2.65 17.95
N LYS A 71 7.88 -1.47 17.37
CA LYS A 71 7.87 -0.19 18.10
C LYS A 71 6.49 0.14 18.71
N MET A 72 5.47 -0.66 18.40
CA MET A 72 4.13 -0.49 18.94
C MET A 72 4.12 -0.76 20.44
N LYS A 73 3.64 0.23 21.20
CA LYS A 73 3.44 0.08 22.65
C LYS A 73 2.00 -0.32 22.98
N ASP A 74 1.04 0.17 22.21
CA ASP A 74 -0.40 -0.02 22.44
C ASP A 74 -1.17 -0.26 21.14
N GLY A 75 -2.04 -1.27 21.15
CA GLY A 75 -2.92 -1.63 20.03
C GLY A 75 -2.19 -2.19 18.81
N TYR A 76 -2.92 -2.32 17.70
CA TYR A 76 -2.40 -2.84 16.43
C TYR A 76 -1.88 -1.71 15.53
N LEU A 77 -0.87 -1.99 14.70
CA LEU A 77 -0.40 -1.03 13.71
C LEU A 77 -1.49 -0.79 12.65
N THR A 78 -2.15 -1.88 12.24
CA THR A 78 -3.32 -1.89 11.37
C THR A 78 -4.51 -2.44 12.13
N GLU A 79 -5.52 -1.60 12.35
CA GLU A 79 -6.78 -2.02 12.98
C GLU A 79 -7.55 -3.02 12.11
N ASP A 80 -8.47 -3.74 12.75
CA ASP A 80 -9.28 -4.76 12.08
C ASP A 80 -10.28 -4.12 11.10
N TYR A 81 -10.35 -4.67 9.89
CA TYR A 81 -11.34 -4.29 8.89
C TYR A 81 -11.45 -5.37 7.82
N SER A 82 -12.51 -5.31 7.02
CA SER A 82 -12.65 -6.10 5.80
C SER A 82 -13.15 -5.25 4.64
N THR A 83 -12.64 -5.45 3.43
CA THR A 83 -13.24 -4.86 2.24
C THR A 83 -14.69 -5.31 2.04
N LYS A 84 -15.09 -6.44 2.65
CA LYS A 84 -16.51 -6.89 2.70
C LYS A 84 -17.44 -5.84 3.30
N GLU A 85 -16.93 -5.08 4.26
CA GLU A 85 -17.69 -4.04 4.98
C GLU A 85 -17.39 -2.65 4.40
N LEU A 86 -16.16 -2.42 3.94
CA LEU A 86 -15.74 -1.11 3.42
C LEU A 86 -16.23 -0.82 1.99
N LEU A 87 -16.48 -1.85 1.18
CA LEU A 87 -16.79 -1.69 -0.25
C LEU A 87 -18.19 -2.23 -0.59
N PRO A 88 -18.93 -1.59 -1.51
CA PRO A 88 -20.29 -2.02 -1.87
C PRO A 88 -20.40 -3.48 -2.35
N GLU A 89 -19.41 -3.95 -3.12
CA GLU A 89 -19.36 -5.34 -3.61
C GLU A 89 -18.54 -6.27 -2.70
N GLY A 90 -18.03 -5.74 -1.59
CA GLY A 90 -17.19 -6.46 -0.64
C GLY A 90 -15.77 -6.82 -1.11
N LYS A 91 -15.43 -6.49 -2.35
CA LYS A 91 -14.16 -6.80 -3.02
C LYS A 91 -13.64 -5.59 -3.78
N VAL A 92 -12.34 -5.59 -4.08
CA VAL A 92 -11.71 -4.54 -4.88
C VAL A 92 -12.31 -4.54 -6.30
N PRO A 93 -12.78 -3.39 -6.82
CA PRO A 93 -13.34 -3.30 -8.17
C PRO A 93 -12.37 -3.75 -9.26
N SER A 94 -12.90 -4.27 -10.38
CA SER A 94 -12.11 -4.81 -11.49
C SER A 94 -11.14 -3.78 -12.13
N ASN A 95 -11.48 -2.49 -12.01
CA ASN A 95 -10.75 -1.37 -12.57
C ASN A 95 -9.91 -0.59 -11.53
N ALA A 96 -9.68 -1.13 -10.33
CA ALA A 96 -9.00 -0.43 -9.25
C ALA A 96 -8.00 -1.31 -8.49
N TYR A 97 -7.19 -0.65 -7.67
CA TYR A 97 -6.29 -1.28 -6.68
C TYR A 97 -6.65 -0.78 -5.28
N PHE A 98 -6.50 -1.64 -4.28
CA PHE A 98 -6.59 -1.25 -2.88
C PHE A 98 -5.17 -1.00 -2.35
N VAL A 99 -4.87 0.25 -2.00
CA VAL A 99 -3.51 0.68 -1.66
C VAL A 99 -3.46 1.16 -0.22
N LEU A 100 -2.38 0.83 0.49
CA LEU A 100 -2.11 1.25 1.86
C LEU A 100 -0.80 2.02 1.95
N GLY A 101 -0.69 2.89 2.94
CA GLY A 101 0.61 3.44 3.32
C GLY A 101 1.30 2.59 4.38
N ASP A 102 2.62 2.43 4.26
CA ASP A 102 3.40 1.68 5.25
C ASP A 102 3.41 2.38 6.62
N ASN A 103 3.26 3.71 6.63
CA ASN A 103 2.99 4.47 7.85
C ASN A 103 1.50 4.37 8.23
N ARG A 104 1.07 3.16 8.62
CA ARG A 104 -0.34 2.75 8.71
C ARG A 104 -1.23 3.72 9.48
N ARG A 105 -0.81 4.16 10.67
CA ARG A 105 -1.63 5.04 11.53
C ARG A 105 -1.72 6.49 11.03
N ALA A 106 -0.79 6.94 10.21
CA ALA A 106 -0.75 8.31 9.69
C ALA A 106 -1.06 8.40 8.18
N SER A 107 -1.40 7.28 7.54
CA SER A 107 -1.63 7.22 6.11
C SER A 107 -3.11 7.41 5.78
N ARG A 108 -3.41 8.44 4.99
CA ARG A 108 -4.68 8.55 4.27
C ARG A 108 -4.58 7.72 2.99
N ASP A 109 -5.24 6.57 2.99
CA ASP A 109 -5.18 5.57 1.92
C ASP A 109 -6.53 4.86 1.73
N SER A 110 -6.56 3.71 1.04
CA SER A 110 -7.83 3.08 0.62
C SER A 110 -8.79 2.71 1.75
N ARG A 111 -8.33 2.65 3.00
CA ARG A 111 -9.20 2.52 4.18
C ARG A 111 -10.12 3.73 4.39
N ILE A 112 -9.73 4.90 3.88
CA ILE A 112 -10.45 6.18 4.04
C ILE A 112 -10.98 6.68 2.70
N ILE A 113 -10.17 6.62 1.64
CA ILE A 113 -10.51 7.19 0.32
C ILE A 113 -11.06 6.16 -0.68
N GLY A 114 -11.07 4.88 -0.30
CA GLY A 114 -11.47 3.78 -1.16
C GLY A 114 -10.40 3.35 -2.17
N PRO A 115 -10.73 2.37 -3.04
CA PRO A 115 -9.83 1.85 -4.06
C PRO A 115 -9.45 2.92 -5.09
N VAL A 116 -8.23 2.86 -5.60
CA VAL A 116 -7.71 3.82 -6.58
C VAL A 116 -7.84 3.24 -7.99
N SER A 117 -8.46 4.00 -8.90
CA SER A 117 -8.62 3.60 -10.31
C SER A 117 -7.28 3.31 -10.98
N LYS A 118 -7.23 2.25 -11.79
CA LYS A 118 -6.10 1.92 -12.68
C LYS A 118 -5.69 3.09 -13.56
N THR A 119 -6.65 3.89 -14.02
CA THR A 119 -6.39 5.05 -14.89
C THR A 119 -5.64 6.19 -14.21
N LYS A 120 -5.59 6.19 -12.87
CA LYS A 120 -4.84 7.18 -12.07
C LYS A 120 -3.39 6.74 -11.83
N MET A 121 -3.04 5.49 -12.12
CA MET A 121 -1.70 4.95 -11.90
C MET A 121 -0.70 5.59 -12.87
N VAL A 122 0.41 6.07 -12.32
CA VAL A 122 1.55 6.57 -13.09
C VAL A 122 2.54 5.43 -13.36
N GLY A 123 2.78 4.57 -12.38
CA GLY A 123 3.71 3.43 -12.49
C GLY A 123 4.11 2.87 -11.13
N THR A 124 4.96 1.84 -11.13
CA THR A 124 5.59 1.29 -9.92
C THR A 124 6.86 2.05 -9.58
N ALA A 125 7.26 2.02 -8.32
CA ALA A 125 8.46 2.65 -7.79
C ALA A 125 9.37 1.60 -7.15
N PRO A 126 10.07 0.77 -7.94
CA PRO A 126 10.84 -0.37 -7.42
C PRO A 126 12.19 0.02 -6.82
N VAL A 127 12.67 1.27 -7.01
CA VAL A 127 14.00 1.68 -6.55
C VAL A 127 13.94 3.07 -5.94
N CYS A 128 14.43 3.20 -4.71
CA CYS A 128 14.86 4.47 -4.12
C CYS A 128 16.34 4.66 -4.42
N TYR A 129 16.72 5.76 -5.07
CA TYR A 129 18.12 6.02 -5.47
C TYR A 129 18.77 7.20 -4.75
N TRP A 130 17.99 8.03 -4.05
CA TRP A 130 18.50 9.20 -3.34
C TRP A 130 17.70 9.47 -2.06
N PRO A 131 18.33 9.92 -0.94
CA PRO A 131 19.77 10.09 -0.75
C PRO A 131 20.51 8.75 -0.81
N LEU A 132 21.80 8.76 -1.17
CA LEU A 132 22.57 7.53 -1.37
C LEU A 132 22.60 6.62 -0.13
N ALA A 133 22.51 7.22 1.07
CA ALA A 133 22.43 6.47 2.33
C ALA A 133 21.14 5.63 2.46
N ASP A 134 20.06 6.03 1.77
CA ASP A 134 18.77 5.35 1.78
C ASP A 134 18.53 4.52 0.50
N ALA A 135 19.52 4.47 -0.40
CA ALA A 135 19.36 3.84 -1.70
C ALA A 135 19.13 2.32 -1.55
N LYS A 136 18.06 1.82 -2.17
CA LYS A 136 17.63 0.42 -2.07
C LYS A 136 16.67 0.04 -3.18
N ILE A 137 16.63 -1.26 -3.47
CA ILE A 137 15.49 -1.87 -4.15
C ILE A 137 14.36 -1.98 -3.13
N ILE A 138 13.16 -1.63 -3.54
CA ILE A 138 11.96 -1.67 -2.72
C ILE A 138 11.27 -3.00 -3.02
N ASP A 139 11.20 -3.86 -2.02
CA ASP A 139 10.42 -5.09 -1.98
C ASP A 139 9.05 -4.87 -1.32
#